data_AF-A0A932K057-F1
#
_entry.id   AF-A0A932K057-F1
#
_cell.length_a   1.000
_cell.length_b   1.000
_cell.length_c   1.000
_cell.angle_alpha   90.00
_cell.angle_beta   90.00
_cell.angle_gamma   90.00
#
_symmetry.space_group_name_H-M   'P 1'
#
loop_
_entity.id
_entity.type
_entity.pdbx_description
1 polymer ?
#
loop_
_entity_poly.entity_id
_entity_poly.type
_entity_poly.pdbx_seq_one_letter_code
_entity_poly.pdbx_strand_id
1 'polypeptide(L)'
;MIQFLYHDSFQKEIAALERRFHTIRDGLSAFEKLCEVQFNPASPRQVIAPAKLHRVTQNDIWTLWKVELVVPNSGLRPNQWPRMWFVVRGAIIAFLCVSSHIGNYNDESMNRLALSRASDFF
;
A
#
# COMPACT_ATOMS: atom_id res chain seq x y z
N MET A 1 -4.52 18.44 2.14
CA MET A 1 -3.38 17.71 1.56
C MET A 1 -3.21 16.44 2.37
N ILE A 2 -3.06 15.28 1.73
CA ILE A 2 -2.85 14.03 2.46
C ILE A 2 -1.42 14.01 3.01
N GLN A 3 -1.26 13.58 4.26
CA GLN A 3 0.04 13.30 4.85
C GLN A 3 0.37 11.81 4.65
N PHE A 4 1.46 11.54 3.95
CA PHE A 4 1.99 10.18 3.77
C PHE A 4 3.03 9.89 4.85
N LEU A 5 2.84 8.77 5.55
CA LEU A 5 3.78 8.22 6.52
C LEU A 5 4.24 6.85 6.04
N TYR A 6 5.45 6.45 6.44
CA TYR A 6 6.01 5.16 6.05
C TYR A 6 6.59 4.49 7.28
N HIS A 7 6.19 3.24 7.52
CA HIS A 7 6.79 2.42 8.55
C HIS A 7 8.27 2.13 8.20
N ASP A 8 9.18 2.08 9.18
CA ASP A 8 10.61 1.82 8.93
C ASP A 8 10.84 0.52 8.16
N SER A 9 10.10 -0.53 8.50
CA SER A 9 10.16 -1.80 7.76
C SER A 9 9.64 -1.66 6.33
N PHE A 10 8.60 -0.85 6.07
CA PHE A 10 8.15 -0.59 4.71
C PHE A 10 9.26 0.05 3.88
N GLN A 11 9.97 1.04 4.44
CA GLN A 11 11.10 1.68 3.76
C GLN A 11 12.23 0.69 3.42
N LYS A 12 12.52 -0.26 4.32
CA LYS A 12 13.50 -1.33 4.08
C LYS A 12 13.02 -2.31 3.00
N GLU A 13 11.76 -2.72 3.06
CA GLU A 13 11.14 -3.67 2.12
C GLU A 13 11.09 -3.09 0.70
N ILE A 14 10.64 -1.84 0.54
CA ILE A 14 10.55 -1.18 -0.77
C ILE A 14 11.95 -0.98 -1.38
N ALA A 15 12.96 -0.64 -0.57
CA ALA A 15 14.34 -0.52 -1.03
C ALA A 15 14.93 -1.87 -1.46
N ALA A 16 14.57 -2.96 -0.79
CA ALA A 16 14.97 -4.30 -1.20
C ALA A 16 14.32 -4.71 -2.54
N LEU A 17 13.06 -4.34 -2.76
CA LEU A 17 12.36 -4.57 -4.02
C LEU A 17 12.89 -3.71 -5.17
N GLU A 18 13.28 -2.47 -4.90
CA GLU A 18 13.85 -1.53 -5.88
C GLU A 18 15.12 -2.06 -6.56
N ARG A 19 15.94 -2.81 -5.81
CA ARG A 19 17.12 -3.50 -6.35
C ARG A 19 16.76 -4.51 -7.45
N ARG A 20 15.54 -5.05 -7.44
CA ARG A 20 15.04 -6.05 -8.39
C ARG A 20 14.10 -5.43 -9.43
N PHE A 21 13.34 -4.41 -9.05
CA PHE A 21 12.30 -3.76 -9.83
C PHE A 21 12.52 -2.25 -9.80
N HIS A 22 13.35 -1.75 -10.71
CA HIS A 22 13.80 -0.35 -10.69
C HIS A 22 12.67 0.69 -10.78
N THR A 23 11.51 0.32 -11.36
CA THR A 23 10.34 1.21 -11.48
C THR A 23 9.40 1.19 -10.28
N ILE A 24 9.75 0.50 -9.18
CA ILE A 24 8.85 0.36 -8.03
C ILE A 24 8.57 1.70 -7.34
N ARG A 25 9.54 2.61 -7.31
CA ARG A 25 9.38 3.95 -6.74
C ARG A 25 8.41 4.81 -7.55
N ASP A 26 8.47 4.70 -8.88
CA ASP A 26 7.52 5.37 -9.76
C ASP A 26 6.10 4.84 -9.53
N GLY A 27 5.97 3.52 -9.37
CA GLY A 27 4.70 2.88 -9.01
C GLY A 27 4.14 3.39 -7.68
N LEU A 28 4.99 3.50 -6.65
CA LEU A 28 4.61 4.05 -5.34
C LEU A 28 4.16 5.52 -5.46
N SER A 29 4.92 6.36 -6.16
CA SER A 29 4.57 7.76 -6.38
C SER A 29 3.26 7.93 -7.18
N ALA A 30 3.04 7.08 -8.19
CA ALA A 30 1.79 7.08 -8.93
C ALA A 30 0.61 6.67 -8.03
N PHE A 31 0.81 5.69 -7.15
CA PHE A 31 -0.21 5.27 -6.19
C PHE A 31 -0.54 6.36 -5.16
N GLU A 32 0.45 7.09 -4.65
CA GLU A 32 0.23 8.23 -3.75
C GLU A 32 -0.69 9.29 -4.39
N LYS A 33 -0.46 9.64 -5.66
CA LYS A 33 -1.32 10.56 -6.41
C LYS A 33 -2.75 10.03 -6.55
N LEU A 34 -2.93 8.72 -6.73
CA LEU A 34 -4.27 8.11 -6.73
C LEU A 34 -4.92 8.22 -5.35
N CYS A 35 -4.16 8.02 -4.27
CA CYS A 35 -4.64 8.16 -2.90
C CYS A 35 -5.13 9.57 -2.60
N GLU A 36 -4.45 10.61 -3.09
CA GLU A 36 -4.86 12.02 -2.92
C GLU A 36 -6.27 12.32 -3.45
N VAL A 37 -6.71 11.56 -4.46
CA VAL A 37 -8.04 11.68 -5.07
C VAL A 37 -9.02 10.69 -4.43
N GLN A 38 -8.62 9.43 -4.28
CA GLN A 38 -9.43 8.34 -3.73
C GLN A 38 -9.85 8.61 -2.28
N PHE A 39 -8.92 9.09 -1.45
CA PHE A 39 -9.09 9.28 -0.01
C PHE A 39 -9.06 10.77 0.38
N ASN A 40 -9.42 11.65 -0.54
CA ASN A 40 -9.48 13.08 -0.24
C ASN A 40 -10.45 13.33 0.93
N PRO A 41 -10.03 14.03 2.01
CA PRO A 41 -10.85 14.20 3.21
C PRO A 41 -12.06 15.12 3.01
N ALA A 42 -12.04 15.99 1.99
CA ALA A 42 -13.12 16.94 1.71
C ALA A 42 -13.99 16.51 0.51
N SER A 43 -13.39 15.86 -0.49
CA SER A 43 -14.08 15.46 -1.72
C SER A 43 -13.49 14.17 -2.30
N PRO A 44 -13.75 13.00 -1.66
CA PRO A 44 -13.24 11.73 -2.14
C PRO A 44 -13.88 11.37 -3.48
N ARG A 45 -13.07 10.90 -4.42
CA ARG A 45 -13.53 10.47 -5.75
C ARG A 45 -12.99 9.09 -6.07
N GLN A 46 -13.87 8.17 -6.46
CA GLN A 46 -13.45 6.82 -6.81
C GLN A 46 -12.67 6.82 -8.14
N VAL A 47 -11.35 6.70 -8.04
CA VAL A 47 -10.43 6.57 -9.18
C VAL A 47 -9.74 5.21 -9.21
N ILE A 48 -9.74 4.50 -8.09
CA ILE A 48 -9.28 3.12 -7.99
C ILE A 48 -10.51 2.21 -8.10
N ALA A 49 -10.48 1.25 -9.03
CA ALA A 49 -11.56 0.31 -9.20
C ALA A 49 -11.79 -0.51 -7.91
N PRO A 50 -13.05 -0.75 -7.47
CA PRO A 50 -13.33 -1.46 -6.23
C PRO A 50 -12.70 -2.86 -6.17
N ALA A 51 -12.60 -3.55 -7.31
CA ALA A 51 -11.98 -4.87 -7.41
C ALA A 51 -10.45 -4.86 -7.21
N LYS A 52 -9.81 -3.68 -7.16
CA LYS A 52 -8.36 -3.52 -7.00
C LYS A 52 -7.95 -3.03 -5.61
N LEU A 53 -8.88 -2.43 -4.87
CA LEU A 53 -8.65 -1.88 -3.54
C LEU A 53 -9.43 -2.71 -2.51
N HIS A 54 -8.72 -3.52 -1.74
CA HIS A 54 -9.34 -4.47 -0.82
C HIS A 54 -9.26 -3.96 0.61
N ARG A 55 -10.41 -3.82 1.28
CA ARG A 55 -10.45 -3.55 2.71
C ARG A 55 -10.08 -4.82 3.47
N VAL A 56 -9.07 -4.74 4.33
CA VAL A 56 -8.67 -5.86 5.21
C VAL A 56 -9.51 -5.83 6.47
N THR A 57 -9.52 -4.69 7.17
CA THR A 57 -10.34 -4.46 8.37
C THR A 57 -10.56 -2.96 8.58
N GLN A 58 -11.48 -2.61 9.47
CA GLN A 58 -11.75 -1.23 9.87
C GLN A 58 -12.16 -1.17 11.34
N ASN A 59 -11.91 -0.02 11.97
CA ASN A 59 -12.51 0.37 13.24
C ASN A 59 -13.02 1.82 13.12
N ASP A 60 -13.43 2.41 14.24
CA ASP A 60 -14.00 3.77 14.26
C ASP A 60 -12.97 4.88 13.96
N ILE A 61 -11.68 4.55 13.98
CA ILE A 61 -10.57 5.50 13.85
C ILE A 61 -9.94 5.41 12.46
N TRP A 62 -9.72 4.20 11.95
CA TRP A 62 -8.94 3.96 10.76
C TRP A 62 -9.43 2.74 9.97
N THR A 63 -9.05 2.70 8.68
CA THR A 63 -9.31 1.54 7.81
C THR A 63 -8.01 1.02 7.22
N LEU A 64 -7.78 -0.30 7.35
CA LEU A 64 -6.64 -1.00 6.76
C LEU A 64 -7.03 -1.54 5.39
N TRP A 65 -6.21 -1.22 4.40
CA TRP A 65 -6.38 -1.59 3.01
C TRP A 65 -5.19 -2.39 2.50
N LYS A 66 -5.42 -3.15 1.43
CA LYS A 66 -4.38 -3.74 0.60
C LYS A 66 -4.68 -3.53 -0.88
N VAL A 67 -3.61 -3.38 -1.66
CA VAL A 67 -3.65 -3.10 -3.09
C VAL A 67 -2.50 -3.78 -3.82
N GLU A 68 -2.69 -4.11 -5.08
CA GLU A 68 -1.60 -4.50 -5.99
C GLU A 68 -0.93 -3.23 -6.53
N LEU A 69 0.37 -3.07 -6.25
CA LEU A 69 1.16 -1.93 -6.68
C LEU A 69 1.55 -2.11 -8.15
N VAL A 70 0.99 -1.26 -9.01
CA VAL A 70 1.25 -1.28 -10.45
C VAL A 70 2.69 -0.83 -10.71
N VAL A 71 3.52 -1.75 -11.22
CA VAL A 71 4.94 -1.51 -11.52
C VAL A 71 5.23 -1.86 -12.99
N PRO A 72 4.87 -0.98 -13.94
CA PRO A 72 5.08 -1.25 -15.35
C PRO A 72 6.58 -1.32 -15.65
N ASN A 73 6.93 -2.05 -16.72
CA ASN A 73 8.32 -2.21 -17.17
C ASN A 73 9.30 -2.81 -16.13
N SER A 74 8.78 -3.40 -15.05
CA SER A 74 9.59 -4.09 -14.02
C SER A 74 10.01 -5.51 -14.41
N GLY A 75 9.55 -5.99 -15.57
CA GLY A 75 9.69 -7.40 -15.99
C GLY A 75 8.69 -8.35 -15.31
N LEU A 76 7.87 -7.87 -14.38
CA LEU A 76 6.82 -8.65 -13.73
C LEU A 76 5.55 -8.69 -14.59
N ARG A 77 4.91 -9.88 -14.61
CA ARG A 77 3.52 -10.00 -15.07
C ARG A 77 2.57 -9.35 -14.05
N PRO A 78 1.37 -8.89 -14.46
CA PRO A 78 0.43 -8.24 -13.55
C PRO A 78 0.15 -9.04 -12.27
N ASN A 79 -0.05 -10.35 -12.38
CA ASN A 79 -0.30 -11.23 -11.23
C ASN A 79 0.94 -11.45 -10.32
N GLN A 80 2.10 -10.92 -10.68
CA GLN A 80 3.34 -10.98 -9.90
C GLN A 80 3.70 -9.63 -9.28
N TRP A 81 2.91 -8.58 -9.57
CA TRP A 81 3.13 -7.26 -9.00
C TRP A 81 3.10 -7.31 -7.47
N PRO A 82 3.92 -6.49 -6.79
CA PRO A 82 3.91 -6.45 -5.34
C PRO A 82 2.54 -6.05 -4.80
N ARG A 83 2.16 -6.61 -3.65
CA ARG A 83 1.04 -6.09 -2.87
C ARG A 83 1.56 -5.22 -1.74
N MET A 84 0.76 -4.23 -1.40
CA MET A 84 1.07 -3.23 -0.39
C MET A 84 -0.11 -3.09 0.56
N TRP A 85 0.20 -2.95 1.85
CA TRP A 85 -0.76 -2.69 2.92
C TRP A 85 -0.53 -1.29 3.47
N PHE A 86 -1.63 -0.57 3.69
CA PHE A 86 -1.61 0.78 4.19
C PHE A 86 -2.89 1.08 4.98
N VAL A 87 -2.80 1.99 5.92
CA VAL A 87 -3.93 2.43 6.74
C VAL A 87 -4.30 3.86 6.38
N VAL A 88 -5.61 4.15 6.37
CA VAL A 88 -6.16 5.49 6.13
C VAL A 88 -6.86 5.95 7.41
N ARG A 89 -6.47 7.14 7.91
CA ARG A 89 -7.09 7.84 9.04
C ARG A 89 -7.26 9.32 8.70
N GLY A 90 -8.47 9.72 8.31
CA GLY A 90 -8.73 11.09 7.89
C GLY A 90 -7.81 11.52 6.75
N ALA A 91 -6.98 12.55 6.97
CA ALA A 91 -6.01 13.04 5.99
C ALA A 91 -4.63 12.33 6.07
N ILE A 92 -4.47 11.29 6.89
CA ILE A 92 -3.22 10.54 7.06
C ILE A 92 -3.34 9.20 6.35
N ILE A 93 -2.31 8.86 5.57
CA ILE A 93 -2.11 7.53 5.00
C ILE A 93 -0.74 7.01 5.44
N ALA A 94 -0.71 5.88 6.13
CA ALA A 94 0.55 5.25 6.55
C ALA A 94 0.77 3.92 5.79
N PHE A 95 1.90 3.81 5.10
CA PHE A 95 2.33 2.59 4.41
C PHE A 95 3.04 1.66 5.38
N LEU A 96 2.55 0.42 5.50
CA LEU A 96 2.89 -0.48 6.61
C LEU A 96 3.83 -1.59 6.18
N CYS A 97 3.54 -2.24 5.05
CA CYS A 97 4.37 -3.29 4.49
C CYS A 97 4.14 -3.48 2.99
N VAL A 98 5.13 -4.04 2.30
CA VAL A 98 5.06 -4.39 0.88
C VAL A 98 5.73 -5.74 0.65
N SER A 99 5.12 -6.58 -0.19
CA SER A 99 5.68 -7.89 -0.53
C SER A 99 5.38 -8.28 -1.97
N SER A 100 6.30 -9.01 -2.59
CA SER A 100 6.16 -9.55 -3.95
C SER A 100 5.79 -11.02 -3.92
N HIS A 101 4.94 -11.45 -4.85
CA HIS A 101 4.58 -12.86 -5.05
C HIS A 101 5.78 -13.77 -5.33
N ILE A 102 6.94 -13.23 -5.73
CA ILE A 102 8.17 -14.03 -5.89
C ILE A 102 8.67 -14.60 -4.56
N GLY A 103 8.27 -14.01 -3.42
CA GLY A 103 8.61 -14.50 -2.09
C GLY A 103 7.67 -15.57 -1.53
N ASN A 104 6.63 -16.01 -2.27
CA ASN A 104 5.58 -16.91 -1.76
C ASN A 104 5.06 -16.49 -0.37
N TYR A 105 4.81 -15.18 -0.18
CA TYR A 105 4.30 -14.70 1.11
C TYR A 105 2.89 -15.22 1.35
N ASN A 106 2.57 -15.48 2.61
CA ASN A 106 1.22 -15.81 3.04
C ASN A 106 0.42 -14.52 3.27
N ASP A 107 -0.68 -14.34 2.53
CA ASP A 107 -1.50 -13.12 2.59
C ASP A 107 -2.05 -12.85 4.00
N GLU A 108 -2.44 -13.90 4.72
CA GLU A 108 -2.97 -13.79 6.08
C GLU A 108 -1.89 -13.40 7.10
N SER A 109 -0.67 -13.91 6.93
CA SER A 109 0.47 -13.45 7.73
C SER A 109 0.80 -11.98 7.46
N MET A 110 0.68 -11.52 6.21
CA MET A 110 0.88 -10.10 5.88
C MET A 110 -0.26 -9.21 6.40
N ASN A 111 -1.51 -9.68 6.39
CA ASN A 111 -2.63 -8.95 7.00
C ASN A 111 -2.39 -8.74 8.51
N ARG A 112 -1.96 -9.79 9.22
CA ARG A 112 -1.63 -9.72 10.65
C ARG A 112 -0.42 -8.83 10.94
N LEU A 113 0.62 -8.90 10.11
CA LEU A 113 1.80 -8.04 10.21
C LEU A 113 1.47 -6.57 9.95
N ALA A 114 0.64 -6.28 8.94
CA ALA A 114 0.17 -4.93 8.68
C ALA A 114 -0.65 -4.40 9.86
N LEU A 115 -1.55 -5.23 10.40
CA LEU A 115 -2.35 -4.88 11.57
C LEU A 115 -1.48 -4.54 12.78
N SER A 116 -0.45 -5.35 13.08
CA SER A 116 0.46 -5.06 14.20
C SER A 116 1.24 -3.76 14.00
N ARG A 117 1.67 -3.45 12.77
CA ARG A 117 2.39 -2.21 12.43
C ARG A 117 1.49 -0.97 12.42
N ALA A 118 0.18 -1.13 12.29
CA ALA A 118 -0.75 -0.01 12.37
C ALA A 118 -0.74 0.63 13.77
N SER A 119 -0.50 -0.17 14.82
CA SER A 119 -0.37 0.29 16.20
C SER A 119 0.83 1.19 16.47
N ASP A 120 1.84 1.18 15.60
CA ASP A 120 3.00 2.08 15.71
C ASP A 120 2.63 3.52 15.32
N PHE A 121 1.48 3.72 14.65
CA PHE A 121 0.97 5.03 14.25
C PHE A 121 -0.23 5.50 15.07
N PHE A 122 -1.09 4.58 15.53
CA PHE A 122 -2.41 4.89 16.12
C PHE A 122 -2.76 4.07 17.35
#